data_AF-A0A832JU80-F1
#
_entry.id   AF-A0A832JU80-F1
#
_cell.length_a   1.000
_cell.length_b   1.000
_cell.length_c   1.000
_cell.angle_alpha   90.00
_cell.angle_beta   90.00
_cell.angle_gamma   90.00
#
_symmetry.space_group_name_H-M   'P 1'
#
loop_
_entity.id
_entity.type
_entity.pdbx_description
1 polymer ?
#
loop_
_entity_poly.entity_id
_entity_poly.type
_entity_poly.pdbx_seq_one_letter_code
_entity_poly.pdbx_strand_id
1 'polypeptide(L)'
;MRFALLSLALLWALASQPSPAISGLLEVEDELAIRIHLVEGGAVRVMLPWSDGWMVVDEVSSFDLSPREGAFTASRWGRVGEVVATSVNAVHLLFGVKGGRGVTYSLFPAGLGGGRGSIVLKSPPGRGLFSLFYPSTGYLVLVERGIQLIVDPEGAMPLAEGDELILFPQRAPEDPPLEARVENWEGGAVEVLYLRSGWKGPYIYSSIGGGLCPGPRATG
;
A
#
# COMPACT_ATOMS: atom_id res chain seq x y z
N MET A 1 -4.48 19.71 49.80
CA MET A 1 -4.40 18.42 49.06
C MET A 1 -5.27 18.33 47.80
N ARG A 2 -6.21 19.25 47.50
CA ARG A 2 -7.01 19.21 46.26
C ARG A 2 -6.32 19.78 45.00
N PHE A 3 -5.30 20.63 45.14
CA PHE A 3 -4.59 21.25 44.00
C PHE A 3 -3.48 20.37 43.38
N ALA A 4 -2.94 19.40 44.12
CA ALA A 4 -1.90 18.49 43.61
C ALA A 4 -2.45 17.36 42.72
N LEU A 5 -3.73 17.01 42.88
CA LEU A 5 -4.39 15.97 42.07
C LEU A 5 -4.83 16.50 40.70
N LEU A 6 -5.17 17.79 40.61
CA LEU A 6 -5.54 18.46 39.34
C LEU A 6 -4.34 18.65 38.41
N SER A 7 -3.14 18.86 38.95
CA SER A 7 -1.91 19.03 38.17
C SER A 7 -1.40 17.71 37.58
N LEU A 8 -1.55 16.60 38.29
CA LEU A 8 -1.14 15.28 37.82
C LEU A 8 -2.08 14.74 36.72
N ALA A 9 -3.39 14.99 36.83
CA ALA A 9 -4.37 14.63 35.80
C ALA A 9 -4.18 15.40 34.49
N LEU A 10 -3.80 16.68 34.57
CA LEU A 10 -3.53 17.51 33.39
C LEU A 10 -2.25 17.09 32.67
N LEU A 11 -1.19 16.72 33.41
CA LEU A 11 0.04 16.18 32.83
C LEU A 11 -0.17 14.80 32.17
N TRP A 12 -1.05 13.97 32.72
CA TRP A 12 -1.42 12.69 32.09
C TRP A 12 -2.24 12.90 30.82
N ALA A 13 -3.17 13.86 30.82
CA ALA A 13 -4.01 14.18 29.66
C ALA A 13 -3.22 14.82 28.50
N LEU A 14 -2.13 15.54 28.77
CA LEU A 14 -1.22 16.05 27.73
C LEU A 14 -0.23 14.99 27.23
N ALA A 15 0.17 14.03 28.07
CA ALA A 15 1.09 12.95 27.68
C ALA A 15 0.41 11.77 26.96
N SER A 16 -0.92 11.72 26.95
CA SER A 16 -1.73 10.70 26.27
C SER A 16 -2.40 11.20 25.00
N GLN A 17 -2.13 12.44 24.57
CA GLN A 17 -2.52 12.87 23.24
C GLN A 17 -1.67 12.08 22.22
N PRO A 18 -2.28 11.31 21.31
CA PRO A 18 -1.53 10.70 20.22
C PRO A 18 -0.81 11.80 19.45
N SER A 19 0.42 11.53 19.01
CA SER A 19 1.15 12.45 18.12
C SER A 19 0.23 12.87 16.97
N PRO A 20 0.27 14.12 16.48
CA PRO A 20 -0.51 14.54 15.32
C PRO A 20 -0.27 13.64 14.09
N ALA A 21 0.87 12.95 14.00
CA ALA A 21 1.12 11.90 13.01
C ALA A 21 0.20 10.67 13.20
N ILE A 22 -0.04 10.25 14.43
CA ILE A 22 -0.94 9.14 14.80
C ILE A 22 -2.41 9.59 14.69
N SER A 23 -2.73 10.84 15.04
CA SER A 23 -4.08 11.39 14.88
C SER A 23 -4.51 11.46 13.40
N GLY A 24 -3.64 11.90 12.50
CA GLY A 24 -3.91 11.85 11.05
C GLY A 24 -3.95 10.42 10.48
N LEU A 25 -3.32 9.46 11.16
CA LEU A 25 -3.37 8.03 10.84
C LEU A 25 -4.65 7.35 11.37
N LEU A 26 -5.27 7.88 12.41
CA LEU A 26 -6.55 7.42 12.96
C LEU A 26 -7.76 7.98 12.20
N GLU A 27 -7.62 9.10 11.49
CA GLU A 27 -8.64 9.61 10.54
C GLU A 27 -8.75 8.78 9.24
N VAL A 28 -7.86 7.79 9.04
CA VAL A 28 -7.92 6.84 7.92
C VAL A 28 -9.17 5.93 7.97
N GLU A 29 -9.95 5.98 9.05
CA GLU A 29 -11.20 5.21 9.18
C GLU A 29 -12.28 5.61 8.15
N ASP A 30 -12.22 6.83 7.58
CA ASP A 30 -13.18 7.33 6.58
C ASP A 30 -12.66 7.31 5.12
N GLU A 31 -11.45 6.81 4.88
CA GLU A 31 -10.81 6.85 3.56
C GLU A 31 -10.50 5.45 3.00
N LEU A 32 -10.35 5.36 1.67
CA LEU A 32 -10.07 4.11 0.96
C LEU A 32 -8.94 3.32 1.63
N ALA A 33 -9.23 2.18 2.23
CA ALA A 33 -8.24 1.40 2.97
C ALA A 33 -8.43 -0.10 2.73
N ILE A 34 -7.32 -0.84 2.74
CA ILE A 34 -7.26 -2.28 2.65
C ILE A 34 -6.68 -2.80 3.96
N ARG A 35 -7.35 -3.77 4.58
CA ARG A 35 -6.90 -4.44 5.80
C ARG A 35 -6.72 -5.93 5.54
N ILE A 36 -5.59 -6.49 5.97
CA ILE A 36 -5.22 -7.89 5.74
C ILE A 36 -4.83 -8.50 7.08
N HIS A 37 -5.64 -9.43 7.57
CA HIS A 37 -5.36 -10.14 8.80
C HIS A 37 -4.40 -11.32 8.54
N LEU A 38 -3.18 -11.27 9.10
CA LEU A 38 -2.13 -12.26 8.83
C LEU A 38 -2.29 -13.53 9.66
N VAL A 39 -3.38 -14.25 9.41
CA VAL A 39 -3.65 -15.60 9.90
C VAL A 39 -4.22 -16.40 8.72
N GLU A 40 -3.94 -17.69 8.62
CA GLU A 40 -4.64 -18.53 7.63
C GLU A 40 -6.15 -18.50 7.93
N GLY A 41 -6.98 -18.20 6.93
CA GLY A 41 -8.40 -17.90 7.20
C GLY A 41 -8.70 -16.41 7.39
N GLY A 42 -7.67 -15.58 7.53
CA GLY A 42 -7.77 -14.16 7.80
C GLY A 42 -8.43 -13.40 6.65
N ALA A 43 -9.40 -12.55 6.99
CA ALA A 43 -10.13 -11.77 5.99
C ALA A 43 -9.24 -10.67 5.39
N VAL A 44 -9.36 -10.48 4.08
CA VAL A 44 -8.91 -9.27 3.38
C VAL A 44 -10.11 -8.37 3.19
N ARG A 45 -10.06 -7.18 3.78
CA ARG A 45 -11.17 -6.23 3.79
C ARG A 45 -10.80 -4.93 3.09
N VAL A 46 -11.79 -4.31 2.48
CA VAL A 46 -11.65 -3.01 1.82
C VAL A 46 -12.73 -2.07 2.33
N MET A 47 -12.34 -0.87 2.71
CA MET A 47 -13.23 0.27 2.90
C MET A 47 -13.16 1.11 1.63
N LEU A 48 -14.31 1.40 1.01
CA LEU A 48 -14.39 2.34 -0.10
C LEU A 48 -14.91 3.69 0.41
N PRO A 49 -14.51 4.82 -0.19
CA PRO A 49 -15.00 6.14 0.23
C PRO A 49 -16.53 6.32 0.15
N TRP A 50 -17.22 5.43 -0.57
CA TRP A 50 -18.67 5.47 -0.78
C TRP A 50 -19.38 4.24 -0.19
N SER A 51 -18.70 3.41 0.60
CA SER A 51 -19.31 2.25 1.26
C SER A 51 -19.63 2.55 2.72
N ASP A 52 -20.75 2.03 3.20
CA ASP A 52 -21.16 2.14 4.61
C ASP A 52 -20.39 1.19 5.56
N GLY A 53 -19.36 0.50 5.07
CA GLY A 53 -18.60 -0.46 5.88
C GLY A 53 -17.58 -1.28 5.11
N TRP A 54 -16.79 -2.03 5.87
CA TRP A 54 -15.77 -2.93 5.34
C TRP A 54 -16.38 -4.08 4.54
N MET A 55 -15.91 -4.26 3.31
CA MET A 55 -16.24 -5.39 2.44
C MET A 55 -15.15 -6.45 2.51
N VAL A 56 -15.49 -7.72 2.75
CA VAL A 56 -14.52 -8.82 2.59
C VAL A 56 -14.37 -9.11 1.10
N VAL A 57 -13.17 -8.97 0.58
CA VAL A 57 -12.87 -9.15 -0.86
C VAL A 57 -11.97 -10.35 -1.14
N ASP A 58 -11.27 -10.86 -0.13
CA ASP A 58 -10.38 -12.01 -0.24
C ASP A 58 -10.13 -12.65 1.13
N GLU A 59 -9.30 -13.68 1.15
CA GLU A 59 -8.88 -14.37 2.37
C GLU A 59 -7.43 -14.82 2.25
N VAL A 60 -6.67 -14.76 3.34
CA VAL A 60 -5.31 -15.28 3.42
C VAL A 60 -5.34 -16.80 3.44
N SER A 61 -4.72 -17.41 2.42
CA SER A 61 -4.62 -18.85 2.25
C SER A 61 -3.39 -19.46 2.91
N SER A 62 -2.25 -18.78 2.86
CA SER A 62 -0.98 -19.21 3.48
C SER A 62 0.03 -18.07 3.47
N PHE A 63 1.11 -18.18 4.25
CA PHE A 63 2.19 -17.19 4.23
C PHE A 63 3.54 -17.76 4.67
N ASP A 64 4.61 -17.04 4.32
CA ASP A 64 5.94 -17.13 4.94
C ASP A 64 6.34 -15.71 5.35
N LEU A 65 6.26 -15.43 6.65
CA LEU A 65 6.52 -14.10 7.20
C LEU A 65 8.02 -13.81 7.39
N SER A 66 8.90 -14.68 6.90
CA SER A 66 10.33 -14.37 6.78
C SER A 66 10.51 -13.39 5.61
N PRO A 67 11.06 -12.19 5.79
CA PRO A 67 11.13 -11.22 4.71
C PRO A 67 12.00 -11.74 3.56
N ARG A 68 11.62 -11.37 2.32
CA ARG A 68 12.45 -11.65 1.14
C ARG A 68 13.56 -10.62 1.05
N GLU A 69 14.79 -11.04 1.30
CA GLU A 69 15.97 -10.21 1.03
C GLU A 69 16.40 -10.33 -0.44
N GLY A 70 16.95 -9.26 -1.00
CA GLY A 70 17.45 -9.29 -2.38
C GLY A 70 16.35 -9.30 -3.43
N ALA A 71 15.29 -8.51 -3.23
CA ALA A 71 14.23 -8.31 -4.22
C ALA A 71 14.75 -7.73 -5.55
N PHE A 72 13.85 -7.58 -6.52
CA PHE A 72 14.15 -7.08 -7.86
C PHE A 72 14.85 -5.71 -7.82
N THR A 73 15.79 -5.45 -8.72
CA THR A 73 16.69 -4.28 -8.67
C THR A 73 15.97 -2.93 -8.59
N ALA A 74 14.80 -2.79 -9.23
CA ALA A 74 14.04 -1.54 -9.20
C ALA A 74 13.48 -1.20 -7.81
N SER A 75 13.32 -2.19 -6.92
CA SER A 75 12.79 -1.98 -5.56
C SER A 75 13.59 -0.97 -4.74
N ARG A 76 14.89 -0.81 -5.02
CA ARG A 76 15.76 0.16 -4.32
C ARG A 76 15.35 1.63 -4.52
N TRP A 77 14.52 1.90 -5.52
CA TRP A 77 14.05 3.24 -5.85
C TRP A 77 12.68 3.56 -5.25
N GLY A 78 12.02 2.56 -4.63
CA GLY A 78 10.78 2.78 -3.90
C GLY A 78 11.03 3.43 -2.54
N ARG A 79 9.96 3.94 -1.93
CA ARG A 79 9.99 4.38 -0.53
C ARG A 79 9.67 3.20 0.38
N VAL A 80 10.46 3.05 1.44
CA VAL A 80 10.17 2.09 2.50
C VAL A 80 8.82 2.42 3.15
N GLY A 81 8.02 1.40 3.45
CA GLY A 81 6.67 1.55 3.96
C GLY A 81 5.64 1.83 2.87
N GLU A 82 5.95 1.55 1.60
CA GLU A 82 5.01 1.70 0.48
C GLU A 82 4.89 0.42 -0.37
N VAL A 83 3.78 0.33 -1.09
CA VAL A 83 3.66 -0.57 -2.25
C VAL A 83 4.59 -0.07 -3.34
N VAL A 84 5.61 -0.87 -3.68
CA VAL A 84 6.66 -0.49 -4.65
C VAL A 84 6.40 -1.02 -6.05
N ALA A 85 5.55 -2.04 -6.19
CA ALA A 85 5.10 -2.56 -7.46
C ALA A 85 3.78 -3.29 -7.29
N THR A 86 2.90 -3.20 -8.29
CA THR A 86 1.59 -3.83 -8.29
C THR A 86 1.29 -4.40 -9.67
N SER A 87 0.71 -5.59 -9.72
CA SER A 87 0.16 -6.18 -10.93
C SER A 87 -0.83 -7.29 -10.58
N VAL A 88 -1.45 -7.89 -11.61
CA VAL A 88 -2.37 -9.02 -11.44
C VAL A 88 -1.73 -10.27 -10.85
N ASN A 89 -0.39 -10.37 -10.85
CA ASN A 89 0.33 -11.54 -10.34
C ASN A 89 0.88 -11.37 -8.92
N ALA A 90 1.05 -10.14 -8.45
CA ALA A 90 1.62 -9.83 -7.14
C ALA A 90 1.50 -8.34 -6.81
N VAL A 91 1.36 -8.05 -5.52
CA VAL A 91 1.59 -6.71 -4.95
C VAL A 91 2.83 -6.79 -4.07
N HIS A 92 3.83 -5.97 -4.34
CA HIS A 92 5.10 -5.95 -3.62
C HIS A 92 5.14 -4.79 -2.63
N LEU A 93 5.32 -5.12 -1.35
CA LEU A 93 5.43 -4.19 -0.24
C LEU A 93 6.91 -4.01 0.09
N LEU A 94 7.40 -2.77 0.05
CA LEU A 94 8.79 -2.48 0.38
C LEU A 94 8.93 -2.21 1.87
N PHE A 95 9.56 -3.15 2.56
CA PHE A 95 9.81 -3.01 3.99
C PHE A 95 11.19 -2.44 4.26
N GLY A 96 12.21 -2.67 3.43
CA GLY A 96 13.53 -2.09 3.67
C GLY A 96 14.44 -2.14 2.45
N VAL A 97 15.70 -1.72 2.61
CA VAL A 97 16.73 -1.85 1.58
C VAL A 97 18.01 -2.40 2.21
N LYS A 98 18.49 -3.54 1.70
CA LYS A 98 19.70 -4.22 2.17
C LYS A 98 20.59 -4.59 0.99
N GLY A 99 21.87 -4.21 1.04
CA GLY A 99 22.82 -4.49 -0.05
C GLY A 99 22.41 -3.87 -1.40
N GLY A 100 21.73 -2.72 -1.38
CA GLY A 100 21.25 -2.03 -2.58
C GLY A 100 20.05 -2.69 -3.27
N ARG A 101 19.36 -3.63 -2.59
CA ARG A 101 18.13 -4.28 -3.05
C ARG A 101 17.06 -4.23 -1.98
N GLY A 102 15.80 -4.25 -2.39
CA GLY A 102 14.67 -4.22 -1.47
C GLY A 102 14.60 -5.47 -0.58
N VAL A 103 14.06 -5.26 0.62
CA VAL A 103 13.54 -6.27 1.55
C VAL A 103 12.02 -6.18 1.46
N THR A 104 11.35 -7.24 1.00
CA THR A 104 9.94 -7.17 0.62
C THR A 104 9.10 -8.27 1.22
N TYR A 105 7.84 -7.93 1.46
CA TYR A 105 6.72 -8.87 1.53
C TYR A 105 5.88 -8.73 0.26
N SER A 106 5.17 -9.77 -0.14
CA SER A 106 4.38 -9.72 -1.36
C SER A 106 3.08 -10.49 -1.22
N LEU A 107 1.99 -9.83 -1.61
CA LEU A 107 0.67 -10.43 -1.70
C LEU A 107 0.58 -11.15 -3.04
N PHE A 108 0.23 -12.43 -3.04
CA PHE A 108 0.07 -13.25 -4.24
C PHE A 108 -1.35 -13.79 -4.35
N PRO A 109 -1.92 -13.91 -5.56
CA PRO A 109 -3.16 -14.64 -5.76
C PRO A 109 -2.92 -16.15 -5.66
N ALA A 110 -4.02 -16.92 -5.57
CA ALA A 110 -3.98 -18.37 -5.50
C ALA A 110 -3.22 -18.99 -6.67
N GLY A 111 -2.39 -19.98 -6.35
CA GLY A 111 -1.55 -20.68 -7.33
C GLY A 111 -0.30 -19.91 -7.75
N LEU A 112 -0.12 -18.67 -7.30
CA LEU A 112 1.10 -17.89 -7.48
C LEU A 112 1.82 -17.67 -6.15
N GLY A 113 3.12 -17.35 -6.22
CA GLY A 113 3.96 -17.09 -5.05
C GLY A 113 4.65 -18.35 -4.52
N GLY A 114 4.99 -18.31 -3.23
CA GLY A 114 5.74 -19.35 -2.53
C GLY A 114 7.16 -18.90 -2.12
N GLY A 115 7.55 -19.31 -0.91
CA GLY A 115 8.83 -18.98 -0.29
C GLY A 115 8.82 -17.67 0.50
N ARG A 116 10.01 -17.24 0.93
CA ARG A 116 10.18 -16.10 1.85
C ARG A 116 9.43 -14.86 1.39
N GLY A 117 8.65 -14.29 2.32
CA GLY A 117 7.95 -13.02 2.18
C GLY A 117 6.63 -13.15 1.42
N SER A 118 6.18 -14.36 1.09
CA SER A 118 4.91 -14.54 0.39
C SER A 118 3.73 -14.52 1.36
N ILE A 119 2.68 -13.78 1.03
CA ILE A 119 1.36 -13.85 1.63
C ILE A 119 0.41 -14.21 0.50
N VAL A 120 -0.08 -15.45 0.48
CA VAL A 120 -0.91 -15.98 -0.61
C VAL A 120 -2.38 -15.82 -0.23
N LEU A 121 -3.17 -15.24 -1.12
CA LEU A 121 -4.60 -15.04 -0.99
C LEU A 121 -5.38 -16.13 -1.75
N LYS A 122 -6.64 -16.36 -1.40
CA LYS A 122 -7.49 -17.40 -2.00
C LYS A 122 -7.94 -17.09 -3.43
N SER A 123 -8.06 -15.83 -3.82
CA SER A 123 -8.56 -15.49 -5.15
C SER A 123 -7.49 -15.69 -6.23
N PRO A 124 -7.86 -16.17 -7.44
CA PRO A 124 -6.93 -16.26 -8.56
C PRO A 124 -6.55 -14.87 -9.11
N PRO A 125 -5.52 -14.77 -9.99
CA PRO A 125 -5.13 -13.50 -10.62
C PRO A 125 -6.33 -12.76 -11.24
N GLY A 126 -6.41 -11.43 -11.03
CA GLY A 126 -7.50 -10.60 -11.55
C GLY A 126 -8.82 -10.69 -10.77
N ARG A 127 -8.87 -11.42 -9.65
CA ARG A 127 -10.04 -11.55 -8.76
C ARG A 127 -9.69 -11.12 -7.33
N GLY A 128 -10.72 -10.93 -6.50
CA GLY A 128 -10.55 -10.53 -5.10
C GLY A 128 -9.77 -9.23 -4.98
N LEU A 129 -8.72 -9.22 -4.15
CA LEU A 129 -7.84 -8.05 -4.01
C LEU A 129 -7.16 -7.66 -5.33
N PHE A 130 -6.87 -8.62 -6.21
CA PHE A 130 -6.20 -8.39 -7.50
C PHE A 130 -7.16 -7.95 -8.61
N SER A 131 -8.41 -7.61 -8.27
CA SER A 131 -9.39 -7.01 -9.19
C SER A 131 -9.41 -5.49 -9.04
N LEU A 132 -10.57 -4.83 -9.03
CA LEU A 132 -10.73 -3.38 -8.85
C LEU A 132 -10.20 -2.84 -7.51
N PHE A 133 -9.87 -3.73 -6.56
CA PHE A 133 -9.42 -3.38 -5.21
C PHE A 133 -7.89 -3.40 -5.05
N TYR A 134 -7.15 -3.52 -6.16
CA TYR A 134 -5.70 -3.62 -6.10
C TYR A 134 -5.08 -2.34 -5.49
N PRO A 135 -4.18 -2.46 -4.51
CA PRO A 135 -3.45 -1.30 -4.03
C PRO A 135 -2.49 -0.82 -5.13
N SER A 136 -2.56 0.47 -5.43
CA SER A 136 -1.66 1.10 -6.39
C SER A 136 -0.26 1.28 -5.81
N THR A 137 0.74 1.45 -6.67
CA THR A 137 2.09 1.83 -6.23
C THR A 137 2.03 3.18 -5.47
N GLY A 138 2.76 3.29 -4.37
CA GLY A 138 2.75 4.47 -3.48
C GLY A 138 1.69 4.42 -2.37
N TYR A 139 0.85 3.39 -2.30
CA TYR A 139 0.04 3.14 -1.11
C TYR A 139 0.97 2.96 0.09
N LEU A 140 0.66 3.63 1.19
CA LEU A 140 1.35 3.41 2.46
C LEU A 140 1.00 2.02 2.99
N VAL A 141 1.97 1.42 3.69
CA VAL A 141 1.84 0.12 4.35
C VAL A 141 2.17 0.31 5.81
N LEU A 142 1.23 -0.07 6.66
CA LEU A 142 1.39 -0.07 8.10
C LEU A 142 1.15 -1.46 8.65
N VAL A 143 1.70 -1.69 9.83
CA VAL A 143 1.47 -2.92 10.59
C VAL A 143 0.84 -2.53 11.91
N GLU A 144 -0.37 -3.01 12.13
CA GLU A 144 -1.03 -2.97 13.43
C GLU A 144 -0.76 -4.29 14.17
N ARG A 145 -0.17 -4.18 15.35
CA ARG A 145 0.19 -5.30 16.23
C ARG A 145 -0.35 -5.03 17.63
N GLY A 146 -1.53 -5.58 17.91
CA GLY A 146 -2.25 -5.29 19.15
C GLY A 146 -2.65 -3.81 19.22
N ILE A 147 -2.12 -3.07 20.19
CA ILE A 147 -2.39 -1.63 20.36
C ILE A 147 -1.32 -0.73 19.72
N GLN A 148 -0.40 -1.29 18.95
CA GLN A 148 0.72 -0.57 18.36
C GLN A 148 0.59 -0.50 16.85
N LEU A 149 0.64 0.72 16.31
CA LEU A 149 0.83 0.96 14.89
C LEU A 149 2.31 1.18 14.62
N ILE A 150 2.91 0.32 13.80
CA ILE A 150 4.35 0.35 13.53
C ILE A 150 4.58 0.87 12.12
N VAL A 151 5.31 1.98 12.04
CA VAL A 151 5.97 2.48 10.83
C VAL A 151 7.43 2.11 10.99
N ASP A 152 7.95 1.21 10.16
CA ASP A 152 9.37 0.84 10.19
C ASP A 152 10.15 1.53 9.05
N PRO A 153 10.77 2.70 9.30
CA PRO A 153 11.55 3.40 8.29
C PRO A 153 12.93 2.77 8.03
N GLU A 154 13.43 1.89 8.91
CA GLU A 154 14.75 1.24 8.76
C GLU A 154 14.66 -0.15 8.12
N GLY A 155 13.48 -0.73 8.15
CA GLY A 155 13.05 -1.73 7.20
C GLY A 155 13.50 -3.15 7.45
N ALA A 156 13.59 -3.49 8.72
CA ALA A 156 14.02 -4.77 9.22
C ALA A 156 12.92 -5.49 10.03
N MET A 157 11.73 -4.90 10.18
CA MET A 157 10.70 -5.48 11.03
C MET A 157 10.11 -6.73 10.38
N PRO A 158 10.29 -7.90 11.01
CA PRO A 158 9.59 -9.10 10.57
C PRO A 158 8.10 -8.96 10.89
N LEU A 159 7.27 -9.31 9.91
CA LEU A 159 5.86 -9.57 10.14
C LEU A 159 5.70 -10.80 11.03
N ALA A 160 4.65 -10.80 11.84
CA ALA A 160 4.28 -11.89 12.72
C ALA A 160 2.85 -12.35 12.42
N GLU A 161 2.55 -13.61 12.74
CA GLU A 161 1.19 -14.12 12.66
C GLU A 161 0.30 -13.34 13.64
N GLY A 162 -0.90 -12.97 13.18
CA GLY A 162 -1.84 -12.13 13.92
C GLY A 162 -1.66 -10.62 13.73
N ASP A 163 -0.60 -10.17 13.05
CA ASP A 163 -0.48 -8.78 12.61
C ASP A 163 -1.60 -8.43 11.61
N GLU A 164 -2.00 -7.15 11.58
CA GLU A 164 -2.88 -6.60 10.55
C GLU A 164 -2.08 -5.67 9.64
N LEU A 165 -2.05 -5.96 8.34
CA LEU A 165 -1.51 -4.99 7.37
C LEU A 165 -2.59 -4.01 6.98
N ILE A 166 -2.27 -2.72 7.06
CA ILE A 166 -3.16 -1.63 6.65
C ILE A 166 -2.52 -0.91 5.47
N LEU A 167 -3.20 -0.92 4.33
CA LEU A 167 -2.76 -0.27 3.10
C LEU A 167 -3.74 0.83 2.72
N PHE A 168 -3.26 2.04 2.46
CA PHE A 168 -4.11 3.19 2.11
C PHE A 168 -3.34 4.19 1.23
N PRO A 169 -4.03 4.96 0.38
CA PRO A 169 -3.37 5.97 -0.43
C PRO A 169 -2.90 7.12 0.45
N GLN A 170 -1.72 7.69 0.18
CA GLN A 170 -1.26 8.93 0.87
C GLN A 170 -2.22 10.11 0.69
N ARG A 171 -2.95 10.09 -0.42
CA ARG A 171 -4.02 11.04 -0.73
C ARG A 171 -5.00 10.33 -1.64
N ALA A 172 -6.28 10.31 -1.26
CA ALA A 172 -7.32 9.88 -2.19
C ALA A 172 -7.30 10.82 -3.41
N PRO A 173 -7.05 10.32 -4.63
CA PRO A 173 -7.11 11.16 -5.82
C PRO A 173 -8.54 11.67 -6.01
N GLU A 174 -8.70 12.98 -6.24
CA GLU A 174 -10.02 13.61 -6.52
C GLU A 174 -10.73 12.92 -7.71
N ASP A 175 -9.94 12.41 -8.65
CA ASP A 175 -10.38 11.57 -9.76
C ASP A 175 -9.52 10.29 -9.82
N PRO A 176 -10.00 9.13 -9.35
CA PRO A 176 -9.21 7.91 -9.29
C PRO A 176 -9.00 7.27 -10.67
N PRO A 177 -7.79 6.71 -10.94
CA PRO A 177 -7.56 5.92 -12.14
C PRO A 177 -8.28 4.56 -12.05
N LEU A 178 -8.86 4.12 -13.17
CA LEU A 178 -9.55 2.84 -13.32
C LEU A 178 -8.73 1.84 -14.14
N GLU A 179 -8.08 2.32 -15.20
CA GLU A 179 -7.29 1.50 -16.14
C GLU A 179 -6.07 2.29 -16.57
N ALA A 180 -4.92 1.62 -16.70
CA ALA A 180 -3.74 2.18 -17.34
C ALA A 180 -3.28 1.23 -18.45
N ARG A 181 -3.10 1.78 -19.65
CA ARG A 181 -2.51 1.08 -20.79
C ARG A 181 -1.08 1.56 -20.94
N VAL A 182 -0.16 0.61 -20.96
CA VAL A 182 1.28 0.89 -21.03
C VAL A 182 1.86 0.09 -22.17
N GLU A 183 2.44 0.78 -23.14
CA GLU A 183 3.27 0.17 -24.16
C GLU A 183 4.75 0.30 -23.78
N ASN A 184 5.38 -0.83 -23.48
CA ASN A 184 6.74 -0.86 -22.98
C ASN A 184 7.77 -1.01 -24.12
N TRP A 185 7.94 0.04 -24.92
CA TRP A 185 8.97 0.17 -25.97
C TRP A 185 9.35 1.65 -26.16
N GLU A 186 10.47 1.95 -26.82
CA GLU A 186 10.93 3.33 -27.04
C GLU A 186 9.96 4.12 -27.94
N GLY A 187 9.35 5.19 -27.43
CA GLY A 187 8.27 5.88 -28.12
C GLY A 187 6.87 5.32 -27.85
N GLY A 188 6.77 4.29 -27.00
CA GLY A 188 5.51 3.79 -26.48
C GLY A 188 4.74 4.82 -25.66
N ALA A 189 3.44 4.58 -25.52
CA ALA A 189 2.50 5.46 -24.86
C ALA A 189 1.99 4.90 -23.52
N VAL A 190 1.66 5.82 -22.62
CA VAL A 190 0.83 5.55 -21.45
C VAL A 190 -0.50 6.29 -21.60
N GLU A 191 -1.60 5.57 -21.46
CA GLU A 191 -2.94 6.12 -21.38
C GLU A 191 -3.59 5.69 -20.07
N VAL A 192 -4.32 6.58 -19.42
CA VAL A 192 -5.00 6.28 -18.15
C VAL A 192 -6.45 6.68 -18.24
N LEU A 193 -7.36 5.74 -17.98
CA LEU A 193 -8.79 6.01 -17.81
C LEU A 193 -9.03 6.42 -16.37
N TYR A 194 -9.59 7.60 -16.17
CA TYR A 194 -10.03 8.09 -14.87
C TYR A 194 -11.55 8.00 -14.75
N LEU A 195 -12.03 7.82 -13.51
CA LEU A 195 -13.44 7.61 -13.21
C LEU A 195 -14.34 8.76 -13.69
N ARG A 196 -13.91 10.02 -13.50
CA ARG A 196 -14.69 11.22 -13.81
C ARG A 196 -14.24 11.87 -15.11
N SER A 197 -12.92 11.98 -15.32
CA SER A 197 -12.38 12.74 -16.46
C SER A 197 -12.10 11.93 -17.72
N GLY A 198 -12.39 10.62 -17.70
CA GLY A 198 -12.23 9.74 -18.85
C GLY A 198 -10.75 9.47 -19.18
N TRP A 199 -10.47 9.14 -20.43
CA TRP A 199 -9.10 8.87 -20.90
C TRP A 199 -8.22 10.12 -20.88
N LYS A 200 -7.00 9.97 -20.36
CA LYS A 200 -5.91 10.95 -20.44
C LYS A 200 -4.68 10.30 -21.11
N GLY A 201 -3.97 11.08 -21.91
CA GLY A 201 -2.82 10.61 -22.70
C GLY A 201 -3.02 10.89 -24.20
N PRO A 202 -2.17 10.31 -25.08
CA PRO A 202 -1.03 9.46 -24.73
C PRO A 202 0.13 10.26 -24.13
N TYR A 203 0.68 9.78 -23.02
CA TYR A 203 1.97 10.25 -22.50
C TYR A 203 3.08 9.44 -23.16
N ILE A 204 3.83 10.06 -24.06
CA ILE A 204 4.86 9.37 -24.86
C ILE A 204 6.20 9.40 -24.12
N TYR A 205 6.82 8.24 -23.96
CA TYR A 205 8.15 8.13 -23.37
C TYR A 205 9.22 8.35 -24.43
N SER A 206 9.91 9.49 -24.41
CA SER A 206 11.11 9.72 -25.26
C SER A 206 12.36 9.79 -24.39
N SER A 207 13.17 8.74 -24.41
CA SER A 207 14.47 8.70 -23.73
C SER A 207 15.56 9.39 -24.55
N ILE A 208 15.53 10.71 -24.69
CA ILE A 208 16.72 11.47 -25.10
C ILE A 208 16.80 12.79 -24.30
N GLY A 209 17.61 12.76 -23.24
CA GLY A 209 18.25 13.95 -22.66
C GLY A 209 17.52 14.67 -21.52
N GLY A 210 17.81 14.29 -20.28
CA GLY A 210 18.02 15.23 -19.17
C GLY A 210 16.89 16.20 -18.76
N GLY A 211 15.63 15.92 -19.06
CA GLY A 211 14.51 16.78 -18.67
C GLY A 211 13.27 15.98 -18.27
N LEU A 212 12.76 16.26 -17.07
CA LEU A 212 11.46 15.79 -16.57
C LEU A 212 10.34 16.08 -17.59
N CYS A 213 9.38 15.15 -17.65
CA CYS A 213 8.19 15.09 -18.51
C CYS A 213 7.68 16.46 -19.01
N PRO A 214 7.56 16.69 -20.34
CA PRO A 214 6.77 17.82 -20.83
C PRO A 214 5.27 17.48 -20.73
N GLY A 215 4.49 18.48 -20.29
CA GLY A 215 3.05 18.38 -20.09
C GLY A 215 2.24 18.14 -21.38
N PRO A 216 0.91 18.02 -21.26
CA PRO A 216 0.04 17.64 -22.37
C PRO A 216 0.15 18.62 -23.54
N ARG A 217 0.31 18.10 -24.76
CA ARG A 217 0.09 18.90 -25.97
C ARG A 217 -1.42 19.16 -26.07
N ALA A 218 -1.81 20.42 -25.97
CA ALA A 218 -3.12 20.85 -26.42
C ALA A 218 -3.24 20.58 -27.93
N THR A 219 -4.14 19.70 -28.32
CA THR A 219 -4.57 19.56 -29.70
C THR A 219 -5.61 20.64 -29.99
N GLY A 220 -5.31 21.53 -30.95
CA GLY A 220 -6.29 22.37 -31.61
C GLY A 220 -7.04 21.63 -32.71
#